data_AF-A0A2E1P5Z7-F1
#
_entry.id   AF-A0A2E1P5Z7-F1
#
_cell.length_a   1.000
_cell.length_b   1.000
_cell.length_c   1.000
_cell.angle_alpha   90.00
_cell.angle_beta   90.00
_cell.angle_gamma   90.00
#
_symmetry.space_group_name_H-M   'P 1'
#
loop_
_entity.id
_entity.type
_entity.pdbx_description
1 polymer ?
#
loop_
_entity_poly.entity_id
_entity_poly.type
_entity_poly.pdbx_seq_one_letter_code
_entity_poly.pdbx_strand_id
1 'polypeptide(L)'
;MKIKTIFWTCSCLIFIQALPLYLSIFSPEFKMKLVSDAFGANPSADAINIFETFALVVGLIALGMIFIIIGATSFKDLETLKRVSFLFFVLAGFFSLPDLIGFLKGDPTAPLPVIILGLVTMGLFYFGSKKGTL
;
A
#
# COMPACT_ATOMS: atom_id res chain seq x y z
N MET A 1 4.81 -20.85 6.18
CA MET A 1 4.51 -20.42 4.80
C MET A 1 5.82 -20.06 4.14
N LYS A 2 6.01 -20.46 2.88
CA LYS A 2 7.24 -20.11 2.13
C LYS A 2 7.35 -18.59 2.02
N ILE A 3 8.52 -18.04 2.32
CA ILE A 3 8.72 -16.59 2.39
C ILE A 3 8.51 -15.92 1.03
N LYS A 4 8.81 -16.62 -0.07
CA LYS A 4 8.52 -16.15 -1.42
C LYS A 4 7.03 -16.09 -1.70
N THR A 5 6.24 -17.01 -1.16
CA THR A 5 4.78 -16.94 -1.22
C THR A 5 4.28 -15.72 -0.45
N ILE A 6 4.82 -15.43 0.74
CA ILE A 6 4.51 -14.20 1.49
C ILE A 6 4.77 -12.97 0.62
N PHE A 7 5.93 -12.88 -0.04
CA PHE A 7 6.30 -11.74 -0.87
C PHE A 7 5.33 -11.54 -2.05
N TRP A 8 4.96 -12.63 -2.74
CA TRP A 8 3.96 -12.57 -3.80
C TRP A 8 2.58 -12.17 -3.29
N THR A 9 2.12 -12.75 -2.19
CA THR A 9 0.85 -12.39 -1.56
C THR A 9 0.83 -10.90 -1.20
N CYS A 10 1.86 -10.41 -0.49
CA CYS A 10 1.95 -9.00 -0.12
C CYS A 10 2.01 -8.07 -1.34
N SER A 11 2.69 -8.48 -2.42
CA SER A 11 2.72 -7.71 -3.68
C SER A 11 1.32 -7.55 -4.27
N CYS A 12 0.53 -8.63 -4.31
CA CYS A 12 -0.87 -8.57 -4.73
C CYS A 12 -1.72 -7.70 -3.79
N LEU A 13 -1.53 -7.82 -2.47
CA LEU A 13 -2.27 -7.00 -1.50
C LEU A 13 -1.96 -5.51 -1.65
N ILE A 14 -0.69 -5.14 -1.87
CA ILE A 14 -0.29 -3.73 -2.11
C ILE A 14 -0.90 -3.23 -3.41
N PHE A 15 -0.91 -4.05 -4.47
CA PHE A 15 -1.54 -3.69 -5.74
C PHE A 15 -3.05 -3.43 -5.57
N ILE A 16 -3.75 -4.29 -4.84
CA ILE A 16 -5.19 -4.14 -4.56
C ILE A 16 -5.44 -2.86 -3.73
N GLN A 17 -4.59 -2.57 -2.74
CA GLN A 17 -4.71 -1.34 -1.94
C GLN A 17 -4.50 -0.07 -2.77
N ALA A 18 -3.58 -0.09 -3.73
CA ALA A 18 -3.29 1.03 -4.61
C ALA A 18 -4.27 1.14 -5.81
N LEU A 19 -5.13 0.15 -6.02
CA LEU A 19 -6.07 0.10 -7.14
C LEU A 19 -6.95 1.36 -7.26
N PRO A 20 -7.49 1.95 -6.18
CA PRO A 20 -8.27 3.18 -6.29
C PRO A 20 -7.46 4.35 -6.86
N LEU A 21 -6.17 4.43 -6.55
CA LEU A 21 -5.28 5.48 -7.07
C LEU A 21 -5.02 5.29 -8.57
N TYR A 22 -4.84 4.04 -9.02
CA TYR A 22 -4.68 3.78 -10.45
C TYR A 22 -5.98 4.07 -11.22
N LEU A 23 -7.14 3.66 -10.68
CA LEU A 23 -8.43 3.88 -11.31
C LEU A 23 -8.78 5.38 -11.41
N SER A 24 -8.37 6.20 -10.44
CA SER A 24 -8.62 7.65 -10.48
C SER A 24 -7.84 8.37 -11.59
N ILE A 25 -6.72 7.81 -12.05
CA ILE A 25 -5.95 8.34 -13.19
C ILE A 25 -6.71 8.12 -14.51
N PHE A 26 -7.41 6.99 -14.65
CA PHE A 26 -8.07 6.62 -15.90
C PHE A 26 -9.56 6.98 -15.95
N SER A 27 -10.23 7.11 -14.80
CA SER A 27 -11.67 7.38 -14.71
C SER A 27 -11.94 8.72 -14.02
N PRO A 28 -12.37 9.75 -14.77
CA PRO A 28 -12.76 11.04 -14.20
C PRO A 28 -13.86 10.93 -13.16
N GLU A 29 -14.86 10.06 -13.39
CA GLU A 29 -15.96 9.85 -12.45
C GLU A 29 -15.48 9.25 -11.13
N PHE A 30 -14.63 8.22 -11.21
CA PHE A 30 -14.06 7.58 -10.02
C PHE A 30 -13.14 8.54 -9.25
N LYS A 31 -12.34 9.33 -9.97
CA LYS A 31 -11.53 10.41 -9.40
C LYS A 31 -12.38 11.39 -8.61
N MET A 32 -13.43 11.94 -9.22
CA MET A 32 -14.28 12.93 -8.57
C MET A 32 -14.95 12.39 -7.31
N LYS A 33 -15.28 11.10 -7.28
CA LYS A 33 -15.76 10.43 -6.07
C LYS A 33 -14.71 10.46 -4.96
N LEU A 34 -13.48 10.04 -5.23
CA LEU A 34 -12.40 10.05 -4.24
C LEU A 34 -12.01 11.46 -3.80
N VAL A 35 -12.01 12.44 -4.72
CA VAL A 35 -11.78 13.85 -4.38
C VAL A 35 -12.89 14.34 -3.45
N SER A 36 -14.16 14.02 -3.73
CA SER A 36 -15.27 14.40 -2.86
C SER A 36 -15.19 13.74 -1.48
N ASP A 37 -14.70 12.51 -1.39
CA ASP A 37 -14.51 11.82 -0.11
C ASP A 37 -13.39 12.49 0.72
N ALA A 38 -12.35 13.00 0.07
CA ALA A 38 -11.21 13.62 0.72
C ALA A 38 -11.41 15.12 1.05
N PHE A 39 -12.06 15.87 0.15
CA PHE A 39 -12.16 17.33 0.19
C PHE A 39 -13.59 17.87 0.34
N GLY A 40 -14.60 17.00 0.36
CA GLY A 40 -16.01 17.36 0.46
C GLY A 40 -16.66 17.75 -0.87
N ALA A 41 -17.91 18.20 -0.80
CA ALA A 41 -18.69 18.57 -1.98
C ALA A 41 -18.17 19.88 -2.62
N ASN A 42 -18.14 19.92 -3.96
CA ASN A 42 -17.65 21.05 -4.76
C ASN A 42 -16.17 21.44 -4.47
N PRO A 43 -15.22 20.51 -4.68
CA PRO A 43 -13.80 20.79 -4.46
C PRO A 43 -13.30 21.91 -5.40
N SER A 44 -12.37 22.73 -4.90
CA SER A 44 -11.68 23.72 -5.74
C SER A 44 -10.80 23.06 -6.80
N ALA A 45 -10.45 23.80 -7.85
CA ALA A 45 -9.50 23.33 -8.85
C ALA A 45 -8.15 22.93 -8.24
N ASP A 46 -7.69 23.68 -7.23
CA ASP A 46 -6.45 23.37 -6.52
C ASP A 46 -6.55 22.05 -5.73
N ALA A 47 -7.69 21.77 -5.09
CA ALA A 47 -7.92 20.51 -4.39
C ALA A 47 -7.86 19.30 -5.35
N ILE A 48 -8.43 19.45 -6.54
CA ILE A 48 -8.36 18.43 -7.60
C ILE A 48 -6.89 18.22 -8.04
N ASN A 49 -6.14 19.29 -8.29
CA ASN A 49 -4.73 19.19 -8.69
C ASN A 49 -3.85 18.55 -7.61
N ILE A 50 -4.11 18.87 -6.33
CA ILE A 50 -3.43 18.24 -5.18
C ILE A 50 -3.73 16.74 -5.15
N PHE A 51 -5.00 16.35 -5.32
CA PHE A 51 -5.38 14.95 -5.35
C PHE A 51 -4.73 14.19 -6.51
N GLU A 52 -4.71 14.75 -7.71
CA GLU A 52 -4.09 14.13 -8.88
C GLU A 52 -2.60 13.89 -8.68
N THR A 53 -1.89 14.89 -8.14
CA THR A 53 -0.47 14.77 -7.80
C THR A 53 -0.25 13.69 -6.74
N PHE A 54 -1.08 13.68 -5.70
CA PHE A 54 -1.05 12.67 -4.65
C PHE A 54 -1.28 11.25 -5.22
N ALA A 55 -2.33 11.05 -6.02
CA ALA A 55 -2.67 9.76 -6.59
C ALA A 55 -1.55 9.22 -7.48
N LEU A 56 -0.93 10.09 -8.29
CA LEU A 56 0.21 9.72 -9.13
C LEU A 56 1.44 9.32 -8.29
N VAL A 57 1.86 10.18 -7.36
CA VAL A 57 3.07 9.93 -6.56
C VAL A 57 2.92 8.69 -5.69
N VAL A 58 1.81 8.58 -4.94
CA VAL A 58 1.57 7.42 -4.05
C VAL A 58 1.34 6.14 -4.84
N GLY A 59 0.65 6.22 -5.99
CA GLY A 59 0.51 5.09 -6.90
C GLY A 59 1.86 4.58 -7.42
N LEU A 60 2.76 5.47 -7.83
CA LEU A 60 4.10 5.09 -8.28
C LEU A 60 4.98 4.53 -7.15
N ILE A 61 4.86 5.06 -5.93
CA ILE A 61 5.54 4.50 -4.74
C ILE A 61 5.07 3.07 -4.49
N ALA A 62 3.75 2.82 -4.51
CA ALA A 62 3.19 1.48 -4.33
C ALA A 62 3.68 0.51 -5.42
N LEU A 63 3.73 0.95 -6.67
CA LEU A 63 4.27 0.16 -7.78
C LEU A 63 5.77 -0.14 -7.59
N GLY A 64 6.56 0.85 -7.18
CA GLY A 64 7.98 0.67 -6.87
C GLY A 64 8.20 -0.34 -5.73
N MET A 65 7.40 -0.28 -4.67
CA MET A 65 7.43 -1.25 -3.58
C MET A 65 7.20 -2.68 -4.09
N ILE A 66 6.19 -2.89 -4.95
CA ILE A 66 5.90 -4.20 -5.55
C ILE A 66 7.11 -4.74 -6.31
N PHE A 67 7.75 -3.92 -7.16
CA PHE A 67 8.93 -4.36 -7.92
C PHE A 67 10.10 -4.73 -7.01
N ILE A 68 10.34 -3.98 -5.93
CA ILE A 68 11.39 -4.30 -4.96
C ILE A 68 11.10 -5.63 -4.26
N ILE A 69 9.84 -5.87 -3.86
CA ILE A 69 9.43 -7.12 -3.21
C ILE A 69 9.59 -8.32 -4.14
N ILE A 70 9.15 -8.20 -5.40
CA ILE A 70 9.33 -9.24 -6.42
C ILE A 70 10.82 -9.45 -6.69
N GLY A 71 11.61 -8.38 -6.82
CA GLY A 71 13.06 -8.46 -7.02
C GLY A 71 13.78 -9.22 -5.90
N ALA A 72 13.35 -9.05 -4.65
CA ALA A 72 13.89 -9.78 -3.51
C ALA A 72 13.62 -11.29 -3.56
N THR A 73 12.68 -11.78 -4.38
CA THR A 73 12.47 -13.22 -4.56
C THR A 73 13.64 -13.91 -5.27
N SER A 74 14.55 -13.14 -5.89
CA SER A 74 15.77 -13.65 -6.51
C SER A 74 16.79 -14.19 -5.49
N PHE A 75 16.73 -13.74 -4.23
CA PHE A 75 17.58 -14.27 -3.18
C PHE A 75 17.29 -15.75 -2.89
N LYS A 76 18.36 -16.52 -2.68
CA LYS A 76 18.28 -17.97 -2.40
C LYS A 76 18.46 -18.30 -0.92
N ASP A 77 19.17 -17.44 -0.20
CA ASP A 77 19.45 -17.63 1.23
C ASP A 77 18.25 -17.22 2.10
N LEU A 78 17.86 -18.10 3.03
CA LEU A 78 16.70 -17.89 3.90
C LEU A 78 16.94 -16.76 4.90
N GLU A 79 18.16 -16.62 5.42
CA GLU A 79 18.47 -15.59 6.40
C GLU A 79 18.35 -14.20 5.79
N THR A 80 18.86 -14.02 4.58
CA THR A 80 18.73 -12.82 3.76
C THR A 80 17.27 -12.50 3.49
N LEU A 81 16.47 -13.49 3.06
CA LEU A 81 15.03 -13.30 2.83
C LEU A 81 14.30 -12.87 4.11
N LYS A 82 14.65 -13.42 5.27
CA LYS A 82 14.06 -13.02 6.57
C LYS A 82 14.42 -11.58 6.94
N ARG A 83 15.68 -11.17 6.75
CA ARG A 83 16.12 -9.78 6.99
C ARG A 83 15.40 -8.81 6.06
N VAL A 84 15.31 -9.13 4.78
CA VAL A 84 14.58 -8.32 3.79
C VAL A 84 13.09 -8.26 4.12
N SER A 85 12.48 -9.37 4.56
CA SER A 85 11.08 -9.38 5.02
C SER A 85 10.85 -8.45 6.20
N PHE A 86 11.82 -8.29 7.11
CA PHE A 86 11.72 -7.30 8.18
C PHE A 86 11.78 -5.86 7.64
N LEU A 87 12.64 -5.59 6.66
CA LEU A 87 12.69 -4.27 6.01
C LEU A 87 11.36 -3.95 5.29
N PHE A 88 10.75 -4.94 4.64
CA PHE A 88 9.42 -4.78 4.04
C PHE A 88 8.32 -4.58 5.06
N PHE A 89 8.42 -5.19 6.25
CA PHE A 89 7.51 -4.89 7.35
C PHE A 89 7.59 -3.41 7.76
N VAL A 90 8.79 -2.86 7.91
CA VAL A 90 9.00 -1.45 8.24
C VAL A 90 8.45 -0.56 7.13
N LEU A 91 8.80 -0.84 5.87
CA LEU A 91 8.35 -0.06 4.72
C LEU A 91 6.82 -0.07 4.57
N ALA A 92 6.21 -1.27 4.64
CA ALA A 92 4.75 -1.42 4.61
C ALA A 92 4.07 -0.73 5.81
N GLY A 93 4.75 -0.67 6.95
CA GLY A 93 4.33 0.09 8.11
C GLY A 93 4.16 1.57 7.80
N PHE A 94 5.21 2.21 7.28
CA PHE A 94 5.12 3.63 6.91
C PHE A 94 4.13 3.89 5.78
N PHE A 95 3.88 2.91 4.91
CA PHE A 95 2.87 3.01 3.87
C PHE A 95 1.43 2.91 4.43
N SER A 96 1.19 2.06 5.43
CA SER A 96 -0.17 1.75 5.92
C SER A 96 -0.59 2.54 7.17
N LEU A 97 0.37 3.02 7.96
CA LEU A 97 0.10 3.75 9.21
C LEU A 97 -0.62 5.10 9.00
N PRO A 98 -0.35 5.91 7.95
CA PRO A 98 -1.08 7.16 7.75
C PRO A 98 -2.59 6.97 7.72
N ASP A 99 -3.08 5.94 7.00
CA ASP A 99 -4.51 5.67 6.91
C ASP A 99 -5.11 5.20 8.25
N LEU A 100 -4.39 4.36 8.99
CA LEU A 100 -4.81 3.94 10.34
C LEU A 100 -4.87 5.15 11.29
N ILE A 101 -3.88 6.03 11.25
CA ILE A 101 -3.85 7.24 12.09
C ILE A 101 -5.01 8.16 11.73
N GLY A 102 -5.27 8.38 10.44
CA GLY A 102 -6.39 9.18 9.97
C GLY A 102 -7.73 8.60 10.43
N PHE A 103 -7.92 7.28 10.31
CA PHE A 103 -9.11 6.59 10.79
C PHE A 103 -9.35 6.80 12.28
N LEU A 104 -8.30 6.66 13.11
CA LEU A 104 -8.40 6.85 14.55
C LEU A 104 -8.70 8.29 14.97
N LYS A 105 -8.32 9.27 14.13
CA LYS A 105 -8.60 10.69 14.34
C LYS A 105 -9.97 11.13 13.82
N GLY A 106 -10.60 10.32 12.97
CA GLY A 106 -11.80 10.71 12.21
C GLY A 106 -11.48 11.62 11.02
N ASP A 107 -10.23 11.66 10.58
CA ASP A 107 -9.81 12.39 9.39
C ASP A 107 -10.22 11.61 8.12
N PRO A 108 -10.39 12.29 6.97
CA PRO A 108 -10.54 11.62 5.68
C PRO A 108 -9.37 10.64 5.45
N THR A 109 -9.71 9.38 5.19
CA THR A 109 -8.76 8.27 5.11
C THR A 109 -9.24 7.20 4.13
N ALA A 110 -8.39 6.23 3.80
CA ALA A 110 -8.78 5.08 2.99
C ALA A 110 -9.93 4.29 3.65
N PRO A 111 -10.80 3.64 2.85
CA PRO A 111 -11.85 2.78 3.38
C PRO A 111 -11.31 1.68 4.31
N LEU A 112 -12.08 1.31 5.33
CA LEU A 112 -11.68 0.31 6.33
C LEU A 112 -11.12 -1.00 5.73
N PRO A 113 -11.68 -1.58 4.65
CA PRO A 113 -11.08 -2.74 4.01
C PRO A 113 -9.63 -2.52 3.53
N VAL A 114 -9.31 -1.34 3.01
CA VAL A 114 -7.95 -0.99 2.55
C VAL A 114 -6.99 -0.91 3.74
N ILE A 115 -7.42 -0.28 4.84
CA ILE A 115 -6.64 -0.20 6.08
C ILE A 115 -6.32 -1.60 6.60
N ILE A 116 -7.32 -2.48 6.65
CA ILE A 116 -7.14 -3.87 7.10
C ILE A 116 -6.13 -4.61 6.20
N LEU A 117 -6.21 -4.43 4.88
CA LEU A 117 -5.24 -5.02 3.95
C LEU A 117 -3.81 -4.53 4.22
N GLY A 118 -3.63 -3.25 4.54
CA GLY A 118 -2.33 -2.68 4.92
C GLY A 118 -1.76 -3.35 6.17
N LEU A 119 -2.58 -3.47 7.22
CA LEU A 119 -2.18 -4.13 8.46
C LEU A 119 -1.90 -5.63 8.28
N VAL A 120 -2.69 -6.33 7.46
CA VAL A 120 -2.41 -7.74 7.12
C VAL A 120 -1.09 -7.84 6.36
N THR A 121 -0.83 -6.95 5.42
CA THR A 121 0.43 -6.91 4.66
C THR A 121 1.64 -6.73 5.60
N MET A 122 1.55 -5.80 6.55
CA MET A 122 2.56 -5.63 7.59
C MET A 122 2.74 -6.91 8.42
N GLY A 123 1.65 -7.49 8.91
CA GLY A 123 1.67 -8.70 9.72
C GLY A 123 2.31 -9.89 9.00
N LEU A 124 2.04 -10.05 7.71
CA LEU A 124 2.63 -11.08 6.86
C LEU A 124 4.14 -10.88 6.69
N PHE A 125 4.61 -9.65 6.46
CA PHE A 125 6.04 -9.38 6.39
C PHE A 125 6.75 -9.60 7.73
N TYR A 126 6.13 -9.22 8.85
CA TYR A 126 6.67 -9.51 10.17
C TYR A 126 6.73 -11.02 10.43
N PHE A 127 5.66 -11.75 10.09
CA PHE A 127 5.63 -13.21 10.17
C PHE A 127 6.74 -13.83 9.31
N GLY A 128 6.94 -13.36 8.07
CA GLY A 128 8.02 -13.79 7.18
C GLY A 128 9.40 -13.64 7.83
N SER A 129 9.66 -12.50 8.49
CA SER A 129 10.93 -12.23 9.17
C SER A 129 11.26 -13.19 10.31
N LYS A 130 10.24 -13.68 11.04
CA LYS A 130 10.44 -14.54 12.22
C LYS A 130 10.31 -16.02 11.87
N LYS A 131 9.27 -16.37 11.13
CA LYS A 131 8.78 -17.75 10.93
C LYS A 131 8.73 -18.17 9.45
N GLY A 132 9.21 -17.34 8.52
CA GLY A 132 9.32 -17.71 7.11
C GLY A 132 10.20 -18.94 6.90
N THR A 133 9.79 -19.78 5.96
CA THR A 133 10.56 -20.96 5.49
C THR A 133 10.93 -20.77 4.02
N LEU A 134 11.79 -21.62 3.49
CA LEU A 134 12.13 -21.62 2.07
C LEU A 134 10.94 -22.07 1.19
#